data_AF-A0A3P7P5H5-F1
#
_entry.id   AF-A0A3P7P5H5-F1
#
_cell.length_a   1.000
_cell.length_b   1.000
_cell.length_c   1.000
_cell.angle_alpha   90.00
_cell.angle_beta   90.00
_cell.angle_gamma   90.00
#
_symmetry.space_group_name_H-M   'P 1'
#
loop_
_entity.id
_entity.type
_entity.pdbx_description
1 polymer ?
#
loop_
_entity_poly.entity_id
_entity_poly.type
_entity_poly.pdbx_seq_one_letter_code
_entity_poly.pdbx_strand_id
1 'polypeptide(L)'
;MLSLQKLISPPVTRILAQSAKMSSVPMSKFDDRHIDYDKLLHNLASAKQTLNRPLTLTEKVLYSHLADPKTKDIVRGSSYLNLNPDRVAMQDATAQMAILQFISSGLPRVAVPSTVHCDHLIVALKGGSEDLAAAEVSNKEVYDFLSSASAKYGIGFWKPGGLFFMTMFKQITTIHIILENYAYPGVLLIGTDSHTPNGGGLGGLCIGVGGADAVDVMAGLPWELKCPKVIGVELTGKMSGWTSPKDIILKDTLLSPDHGCKYDQLIKIDLNTLEPHVNGPYTPDLAHPISQAGSFFHFITACSSFYLRNVCFCQLTAS
;
A
#
# COMPACT_ATOMS: atom_id res chain seq x y z
N MET A 1 -17.30 39.71 48.91
CA MET A 1 -18.19 39.42 47.76
C MET A 1 -17.57 40.02 46.51
N LEU A 2 -16.86 39.22 45.71
CA LEU A 2 -16.48 39.54 44.33
C LEU A 2 -16.36 38.19 43.61
N SER A 3 -17.37 37.89 42.80
CA SER A 3 -17.58 36.62 42.10
C SER A 3 -16.89 36.67 40.74
N LEU A 4 -15.92 35.77 40.53
CA LEU A 4 -15.26 35.51 39.25
C LEU A 4 -16.24 34.73 38.34
N GLN A 5 -16.92 35.43 37.43
CA GLN A 5 -17.65 34.81 36.34
C GLN A 5 -16.66 34.28 35.29
N LYS A 6 -16.65 32.97 35.11
CA LYS A 6 -15.93 32.25 34.06
C LYS A 6 -16.45 32.67 32.69
N LEU A 7 -15.55 33.16 31.83
CA LEU A 7 -15.74 33.21 30.38
C LEU A 7 -15.80 31.78 29.84
N ILE A 8 -17.02 31.29 29.62
CA ILE A 8 -17.28 30.02 28.92
C ILE A 8 -17.38 30.39 27.44
N SER A 9 -16.38 30.01 26.65
CA SER A 9 -16.48 30.00 25.19
C SER A 9 -17.52 28.96 24.74
N PRO A 10 -18.34 29.25 23.73
CA PRO A 10 -19.39 28.33 23.30
C PRO A 10 -18.80 27.05 22.70
N PRO A 11 -19.47 25.90 22.84
CA PRO A 11 -19.01 24.66 22.22
C PRO A 11 -19.06 24.81 20.70
N VAL A 12 -17.90 24.70 20.06
CA VAL A 12 -17.79 24.57 18.60
C VAL A 12 -18.50 23.27 18.20
N THR A 13 -19.74 23.40 17.76
CA THR A 13 -20.51 22.28 17.24
C THR A 13 -20.00 22.03 15.83
N ARG A 14 -19.07 21.08 15.66
CA ARG A 14 -18.71 20.58 14.33
C ARG A 14 -19.93 19.85 13.77
N ILE A 15 -20.71 20.54 12.94
CA ILE A 15 -21.73 19.91 12.12
C ILE A 15 -21.00 18.95 11.19
N LEU A 16 -21.28 17.65 11.37
CA LEU A 16 -20.86 16.59 10.47
C LEU A 16 -21.35 16.94 9.07
N ALA A 17 -20.42 17.14 8.13
CA ALA A 17 -20.71 17.16 6.71
C ALA A 17 -21.07 15.73 6.26
N GLN A 18 -22.24 15.24 6.67
CA GLN A 18 -22.87 14.10 6.04
C GLN A 18 -23.69 14.64 4.86
N SER A 19 -23.39 14.14 3.66
CA SER A 19 -24.05 14.47 2.39
C SER A 19 -23.58 15.75 1.69
N ALA A 20 -22.29 15.84 1.37
CA ALA A 20 -21.90 16.45 0.10
C ALA A 20 -21.81 15.30 -0.91
N LYS A 21 -22.44 15.43 -2.09
CA LYS A 21 -22.14 14.57 -3.24
C LYS A 21 -20.62 14.54 -3.40
N MET A 22 -20.03 13.40 -3.13
CA MET A 22 -18.58 13.20 -3.07
C MET A 22 -18.07 12.99 -4.50
N SER A 23 -18.38 13.91 -5.41
CA SER A 23 -18.08 13.77 -6.83
C SER A 23 -16.87 14.62 -7.19
N SER A 24 -15.79 13.92 -7.55
CA SER A 24 -14.53 14.37 -8.17
C SER A 24 -13.34 14.70 -7.26
N VAL A 25 -13.00 13.82 -6.31
CA VAL A 25 -11.63 13.81 -5.74
C VAL A 25 -10.74 12.96 -6.64
N PRO A 26 -9.67 13.49 -7.25
CA PRO A 26 -8.77 12.71 -8.11
C PRO A 26 -8.00 11.68 -7.27
N MET A 27 -7.64 10.54 -7.89
CA MET A 27 -6.90 9.46 -7.23
C MET A 27 -5.50 9.88 -6.81
N SER A 28 -4.86 10.76 -7.58
CA SER A 28 -3.59 11.39 -7.25
C SER A 28 -3.45 12.73 -7.99
N LYS A 29 -2.35 13.44 -7.75
CA LYS A 29 -2.00 14.65 -8.52
C LYS A 29 -1.69 14.37 -10.00
N PHE A 30 -1.49 13.11 -10.35
CA PHE A 30 -1.04 12.68 -11.67
C PHE A 30 -2.13 11.94 -12.46
N ASP A 31 -3.25 11.60 -11.81
CA ASP A 31 -4.32 10.79 -12.36
C ASP A 31 -5.56 11.65 -12.63
N ASP A 32 -6.09 11.59 -13.86
CA ASP A 32 -7.36 12.24 -14.23
C ASP A 32 -8.59 11.46 -13.69
N ARG A 33 -8.37 10.25 -13.17
CA ARG A 33 -9.42 9.41 -12.59
C ARG A 33 -9.73 9.85 -11.17
N HIS A 34 -10.99 9.67 -10.78
CA HIS A 34 -11.49 10.05 -9.47
C HIS A 34 -11.74 8.83 -8.60
N ILE A 35 -11.58 9.01 -7.29
CA ILE A 35 -11.91 7.99 -6.29
C ILE A 35 -13.43 7.81 -6.28
N ASP A 36 -13.88 6.58 -6.45
CA ASP A 36 -15.31 6.23 -6.53
C ASP A 36 -15.73 5.40 -5.30
N TYR A 37 -15.80 6.04 -4.13
CA TYR A 37 -16.30 5.34 -2.94
C TYR A 37 -17.79 5.00 -3.04
N ASP A 38 -18.57 5.68 -3.89
CA ASP A 38 -19.99 5.37 -4.08
C ASP A 38 -20.15 3.98 -4.70
N LYS A 39 -19.36 3.67 -5.73
CA LYS A 39 -19.25 2.31 -6.29
C LYS A 39 -18.80 1.30 -5.24
N LEU A 40 -17.76 1.61 -4.45
CA LEU A 40 -17.25 0.70 -3.42
C LEU A 40 -18.30 0.41 -2.34
N LEU A 41 -19.02 1.44 -1.87
CA LEU A 41 -20.09 1.31 -0.90
C LEU A 41 -21.27 0.51 -1.45
N HIS A 42 -21.64 0.72 -2.72
CA HIS A 42 -22.70 -0.04 -3.39
C HIS A 42 -22.33 -1.53 -3.52
N ASN A 43 -21.11 -1.83 -3.96
CA ASN A 43 -20.60 -3.20 -4.06
C ASN A 43 -20.53 -3.86 -2.69
N LEU A 44 -20.05 -3.14 -1.68
CA LEU A 44 -20.01 -3.64 -0.32
C LEU A 44 -21.40 -3.94 0.25
N ALA A 45 -22.39 -3.07 -0.02
CA ALA A 45 -23.76 -3.31 0.40
C ALA A 45 -24.33 -4.60 -0.23
N SER A 46 -24.04 -4.84 -1.51
CA SER A 46 -24.42 -6.06 -2.22
C SER A 46 -23.74 -7.30 -1.62
N ALA A 47 -22.43 -7.22 -1.36
CA ALA A 47 -21.68 -8.33 -0.75
C ALA A 47 -22.17 -8.63 0.69
N LYS A 48 -22.50 -7.60 1.47
CA LYS A 48 -23.05 -7.75 2.83
C LYS A 48 -24.41 -8.45 2.85
N GLN A 49 -25.27 -8.19 1.87
CA GLN A 49 -26.56 -8.88 1.75
C GLN A 49 -26.38 -10.39 1.52
N THR A 50 -25.37 -10.77 0.74
CA THR A 50 -25.08 -12.18 0.43
C THR A 50 -24.42 -12.91 1.60
N LEU A 51 -23.46 -12.28 2.28
CA LEU A 51 -22.64 -12.94 3.31
C LEU A 51 -23.30 -12.96 4.70
N ASN A 52 -24.22 -12.03 4.99
CA ASN A 52 -24.97 -11.91 6.24
C ASN A 52 -24.13 -12.07 7.53
N ARG A 53 -22.91 -11.51 7.54
CA ARG A 53 -22.00 -11.52 8.70
C ARG A 53 -21.18 -10.22 8.77
N PRO A 54 -20.68 -9.83 9.96
CA PRO A 54 -19.76 -8.70 10.07
C PRO A 54 -18.46 -8.95 9.31
N LEU A 55 -17.94 -7.92 8.63
CA LEU A 55 -16.75 -8.00 7.79
C LEU A 55 -15.55 -7.31 8.45
N THR A 56 -14.36 -7.89 8.29
CA THR A 56 -13.09 -7.23 8.66
C THR A 56 -12.80 -6.08 7.69
N LEU A 57 -11.85 -5.20 8.03
CA LEU A 57 -11.44 -4.11 7.13
C LEU A 57 -10.93 -4.66 5.79
N THR A 58 -10.07 -5.67 5.83
CA THR A 58 -9.55 -6.34 4.63
C THR A 58 -10.69 -6.89 3.78
N GLU A 59 -11.69 -7.55 4.38
CA GLU A 59 -12.86 -8.06 3.65
C GLU A 59 -13.70 -6.94 3.04
N LYS A 60 -13.89 -5.81 3.73
CA LYS A 60 -14.65 -4.68 3.18
C LYS A 60 -13.97 -4.12 1.93
N VAL A 61 -12.66 -3.88 2.00
CA VAL A 61 -11.90 -3.37 0.85
C VAL A 61 -11.89 -4.42 -0.25
N LEU A 62 -11.60 -5.69 0.05
CA LEU A 62 -11.55 -6.75 -0.95
C LEU A 62 -12.88 -6.98 -1.65
N TYR A 63 -13.98 -7.11 -0.89
CA TYR A 63 -15.29 -7.44 -1.45
C TYR A 63 -15.97 -6.26 -2.15
N SER A 64 -15.59 -5.02 -1.83
CA SER A 64 -16.04 -3.85 -2.59
C SER A 64 -15.42 -3.78 -3.99
N HIS A 65 -14.29 -4.46 -4.22
CA HIS A 65 -13.60 -4.52 -5.51
C HIS A 65 -13.90 -5.79 -6.33
N LEU A 66 -14.88 -6.60 -5.93
CA LEU A 66 -15.29 -7.76 -6.71
C LEU A 66 -15.83 -7.33 -8.09
N ALA A 67 -15.45 -8.07 -9.13
CA ALA A 67 -16.01 -7.90 -10.47
C ALA A 67 -17.51 -8.23 -10.50
N ASP A 68 -17.94 -9.25 -9.76
CA ASP A 68 -19.35 -9.53 -9.47
C ASP A 68 -19.62 -9.43 -7.94
N PRO A 69 -20.24 -8.33 -7.48
CA PRO A 69 -20.60 -8.13 -6.07
C PRO A 69 -21.61 -9.15 -5.51
N LYS A 70 -22.30 -9.91 -6.37
CA LYS A 70 -23.30 -10.92 -5.96
C LYS A 70 -22.72 -12.33 -5.85
N THR A 71 -21.40 -12.47 -6.00
CA THR A 71 -20.71 -13.75 -5.84
C THR A 71 -21.10 -14.40 -4.51
N LYS A 72 -21.63 -15.62 -4.58
CA LYS A 72 -22.04 -16.43 -3.42
C LYS A 72 -20.88 -17.32 -2.98
N ASP A 73 -20.97 -17.86 -1.77
CA ASP A 73 -20.09 -18.90 -1.25
C ASP A 73 -18.59 -18.53 -1.20
N ILE A 74 -18.30 -17.28 -0.80
CA ILE A 74 -16.93 -16.84 -0.53
C ILE A 74 -16.44 -17.47 0.77
N VAL A 75 -15.52 -18.43 0.64
CA VAL A 75 -14.88 -19.13 1.76
C VAL A 75 -13.40 -18.75 1.81
N ARG A 76 -12.96 -18.26 2.98
CA ARG A 76 -11.56 -17.87 3.23
C ARG A 76 -10.65 -19.09 3.08
N GLY A 77 -9.55 -18.91 2.35
CA GLY A 77 -8.53 -19.91 2.12
C GLY A 77 -8.84 -20.94 1.03
N SER A 78 -10.00 -20.88 0.37
CA SER A 78 -10.37 -21.83 -0.68
C SER A 78 -10.97 -21.19 -1.93
N SER A 79 -11.89 -20.24 -1.80
CA SER A 79 -12.55 -19.63 -2.97
C SER A 79 -11.61 -18.68 -3.70
N TYR A 80 -11.72 -18.61 -5.03
CA TYR A 80 -11.03 -17.61 -5.85
C TYR A 80 -11.96 -16.41 -6.08
N LEU A 81 -11.40 -15.21 -5.98
CA LEU A 81 -12.10 -13.94 -6.13
C LEU A 81 -11.64 -13.27 -7.41
N ASN A 82 -12.59 -12.86 -8.24
CA ASN A 82 -12.33 -11.99 -9.39
C ASN A 82 -12.44 -10.53 -8.96
N LEU A 83 -11.34 -9.80 -9.02
CA LEU A 83 -11.20 -8.45 -8.49
C LEU A 83 -10.87 -7.47 -9.60
N ASN A 84 -11.24 -6.21 -9.40
CA ASN A 84 -10.85 -5.10 -10.25
C ASN A 84 -9.99 -4.12 -9.44
N PRO A 85 -8.66 -4.30 -9.39
CA PRO A 85 -7.77 -3.34 -8.74
C PRO A 85 -7.89 -1.94 -9.36
N ASP A 86 -7.71 -0.93 -8.52
CA ASP A 86 -7.81 0.47 -8.93
C ASP A 86 -6.60 0.93 -9.74
N ARG A 87 -5.41 0.38 -9.44
CA ARG A 87 -4.15 0.77 -10.06
C ARG A 87 -3.07 -0.30 -10.00
N VAL A 88 -2.08 -0.15 -10.86
CA VAL A 88 -0.89 -1.00 -10.96
C VAL A 88 0.38 -0.18 -10.69
N ALA A 89 1.31 -0.72 -9.91
CA ALA A 89 2.65 -0.14 -9.76
C ALA A 89 3.73 -1.18 -10.10
N MET A 90 4.70 -0.80 -10.92
CA MET A 90 5.78 -1.68 -11.32
C MET A 90 7.12 -1.03 -11.00
N GLN A 91 8.09 -1.84 -10.61
CA GLN A 91 9.48 -1.43 -10.44
C GLN A 91 10.31 -1.91 -11.64
N ASP A 92 11.38 -1.20 -11.99
CA ASP A 92 12.15 -1.37 -13.23
C ASP A 92 12.71 -2.77 -13.50
N ALA A 93 13.05 -3.56 -12.47
CA ALA A 93 13.49 -4.94 -12.65
C ALA A 93 12.37 -5.89 -13.09
N THR A 94 11.12 -5.68 -12.65
CA THR A 94 9.96 -6.51 -13.07
C THR A 94 9.10 -5.87 -14.16
N ALA A 95 9.15 -4.55 -14.30
CA ALA A 95 8.40 -3.79 -15.30
C ALA A 95 8.79 -4.16 -16.72
N GLN A 96 10.07 -4.50 -16.96
CA GLN A 96 10.55 -4.88 -18.29
C GLN A 96 9.74 -6.03 -18.88
N MET A 97 9.63 -7.14 -18.13
CA MET A 97 8.90 -8.31 -18.60
C MET A 97 7.38 -8.09 -18.63
N ALA A 98 6.82 -7.39 -17.64
CA ALA A 98 5.41 -7.05 -17.62
C ALA A 98 5.01 -6.20 -18.85
N ILE A 99 5.80 -5.20 -19.20
CA ILE A 99 5.53 -4.34 -20.36
C ILE A 99 5.73 -5.12 -21.67
N LEU A 100 6.72 -6.00 -21.78
CA LEU A 100 6.86 -6.86 -22.97
C LEU A 100 5.67 -7.80 -23.15
N GLN A 101 5.15 -8.38 -22.07
CA GLN A 101 3.92 -9.17 -22.10
C GLN A 101 2.71 -8.31 -22.49
N PHE A 102 2.60 -7.08 -21.96
CA PHE A 102 1.56 -6.14 -22.36
C PHE A 102 1.67 -5.75 -23.85
N ILE A 103 2.88 -5.51 -24.37
CA ILE A 103 3.12 -5.27 -25.81
C ILE A 103 2.59 -6.46 -26.64
N SER A 104 2.81 -7.69 -26.18
CA SER A 104 2.34 -8.90 -26.85
C SER A 104 0.81 -9.03 -26.86
N SER A 105 0.09 -8.36 -25.95
CA SER A 105 -1.39 -8.36 -25.96
C SER A 105 -1.98 -7.58 -27.14
N GLY A 106 -1.19 -6.69 -27.77
CA GLY A 106 -1.64 -5.83 -28.85
C GLY A 106 -2.58 -4.69 -28.42
N LEU A 107 -2.81 -4.49 -27.12
CA LEU A 107 -3.65 -3.42 -26.62
C LEU A 107 -2.98 -2.04 -26.77
N PRO A 108 -3.76 -0.99 -27.10
CA PRO A 108 -3.19 0.32 -27.42
C PRO A 108 -2.76 1.11 -26.18
N ARG A 109 -3.43 0.93 -25.03
CA ARG A 109 -3.17 1.63 -23.75
C ARG A 109 -3.66 0.80 -22.57
N VAL A 110 -3.12 1.08 -21.38
CA VAL A 110 -3.52 0.42 -20.13
C VAL A 110 -4.94 0.81 -19.69
N ALA A 111 -5.65 -0.14 -19.08
CA ALA A 111 -7.04 0.00 -18.65
C ALA A 111 -7.20 0.66 -17.27
N VAL A 112 -6.16 0.68 -16.45
CA VAL A 112 -6.11 1.35 -15.14
C VAL A 112 -4.88 2.24 -15.02
N PRO A 113 -4.86 3.23 -14.12
CA PRO A 113 -3.66 3.99 -13.82
C PRO A 113 -2.50 3.05 -13.48
N SER A 114 -1.41 3.18 -14.22
CA SER A 114 -0.22 2.36 -14.06
C SER A 114 1.00 3.24 -13.95
N THR A 115 1.96 2.84 -13.13
CA THR A 115 3.24 3.57 -12.97
C THR A 115 4.43 2.64 -12.98
N VAL A 116 5.53 3.03 -13.62
CA VAL A 116 6.85 2.39 -13.57
C VAL A 116 7.79 3.26 -12.75
N HIS A 117 8.58 2.63 -11.89
CA HIS A 117 9.52 3.28 -10.98
C HIS A 117 10.93 2.72 -11.18
N CYS A 118 11.91 3.60 -11.42
CA CYS A 118 13.30 3.21 -11.66
C CYS A 118 14.15 3.32 -10.38
N ASP A 119 14.27 2.22 -9.64
CA ASP A 119 14.96 2.16 -8.35
C ASP A 119 15.82 0.90 -8.11
N HIS A 120 15.59 -0.22 -8.81
CA HIS A 120 16.34 -1.46 -8.56
C HIS A 120 17.64 -1.56 -9.35
N LEU A 121 17.80 -0.78 -10.43
CA LEU A 121 18.97 -0.86 -11.31
C LEU A 121 20.12 0.07 -10.91
N ILE A 122 20.01 0.78 -9.79
CA ILE A 122 21.05 1.68 -9.27
C ILE A 122 21.92 0.93 -8.26
N VAL A 123 23.18 0.67 -8.62
CA VAL A 123 24.15 -0.03 -7.78
C VAL A 123 24.84 0.96 -6.83
N ALA A 124 24.80 0.68 -5.53
CA ALA A 124 25.51 1.48 -4.53
C ALA A 124 27.01 1.11 -4.49
N LEU A 125 27.90 2.06 -4.81
CA LEU A 125 29.35 1.84 -4.84
C LEU A 125 30.14 3.03 -4.29
N LYS A 126 29.96 4.23 -4.85
CA LYS A 126 30.75 5.43 -4.52
C LYS A 126 29.96 6.49 -3.77
N GLY A 127 28.63 6.47 -3.89
CA GLY A 127 27.73 7.43 -3.28
C GLY A 127 26.65 7.91 -4.27
N GLY A 128 25.50 8.31 -3.75
CA GLY A 128 24.27 8.40 -4.54
C GLY A 128 24.30 9.27 -5.81
N SER A 129 25.11 10.34 -5.88
CA SER A 129 25.20 11.13 -7.13
C SER A 129 26.02 10.44 -8.22
N GLU A 130 27.15 9.87 -7.84
CA GLU A 130 28.04 9.18 -8.78
C GLU A 130 27.41 7.87 -9.23
N ASP A 131 26.78 7.16 -8.31
CA ASP A 131 26.08 5.90 -8.57
C ASP A 131 24.86 6.10 -9.47
N LEU A 132 24.09 7.18 -9.30
CA LEU A 132 23.00 7.52 -10.21
C LEU A 132 23.51 7.85 -11.61
N ALA A 133 24.53 8.71 -11.72
CA ALA A 133 25.10 9.08 -13.01
C ALA A 133 25.67 7.85 -13.75
N ALA A 134 26.30 6.92 -13.01
CA ALA A 134 26.75 5.65 -13.56
C ALA A 134 25.57 4.79 -14.04
N ALA A 135 24.51 4.69 -13.24
CA ALA A 135 23.31 3.90 -13.58
C ALA A 135 22.59 4.44 -14.82
N GLU A 136 22.51 5.76 -15.00
CA GLU A 136 21.92 6.40 -16.19
C GLU A 136 22.67 6.04 -17.48
N VAL A 137 23.98 5.84 -17.40
CA VAL A 137 24.80 5.42 -18.54
C VAL A 137 24.70 3.91 -18.75
N SER A 138 24.88 3.11 -17.69
CA SER A 138 24.92 1.64 -17.80
C SER A 138 23.58 1.03 -18.19
N ASN A 139 22.48 1.58 -17.69
CA ASN A 139 21.12 1.06 -17.90
C ASN A 139 20.32 1.93 -18.87
N LYS A 140 21.00 2.73 -19.69
CA LYS A 140 20.36 3.66 -20.63
C LYS A 140 19.32 2.98 -21.52
N GLU A 141 19.66 1.82 -22.07
CA GLU A 141 18.76 1.04 -22.94
C GLU A 141 17.45 0.68 -22.23
N VAL A 142 17.56 0.20 -20.98
CA VAL A 142 16.40 -0.19 -20.18
C VAL A 142 15.54 1.03 -19.83
N TYR A 143 16.16 2.13 -19.41
CA TYR A 143 15.41 3.35 -19.08
C TYR A 143 14.74 3.98 -20.30
N ASP A 144 15.42 3.99 -21.46
CA ASP A 144 14.84 4.47 -22.71
C ASP A 144 13.67 3.58 -23.16
N PHE A 145 13.79 2.25 -23.02
CA PHE A 145 12.70 1.32 -23.27
C PHE A 145 11.50 1.59 -22.34
N LEU A 146 11.72 1.64 -21.02
CA LEU A 146 10.64 1.85 -20.06
C LEU A 146 9.97 3.22 -20.25
N SER A 147 10.75 4.28 -20.49
CA SER A 147 10.24 5.63 -20.74
C SER A 147 9.39 5.70 -22.02
N SER A 148 9.90 5.18 -23.14
CA SER A 148 9.20 5.22 -24.43
C SER A 148 7.96 4.32 -24.45
N ALA A 149 8.04 3.12 -23.86
CA ALA A 149 6.90 2.24 -23.71
C ALA A 149 5.82 2.85 -22.79
N SER A 150 6.25 3.49 -21.69
CA SER A 150 5.32 4.14 -20.77
C SER A 150 4.56 5.28 -21.44
N ALA A 151 5.27 6.13 -22.20
CA ALA A 151 4.64 7.19 -22.99
C ALA A 151 3.66 6.65 -24.04
N LYS A 152 4.00 5.53 -24.69
CA LYS A 152 3.14 4.89 -25.71
C LYS A 152 1.84 4.34 -25.12
N TYR A 153 1.93 3.61 -24.01
CA TYR A 153 0.80 2.87 -23.44
C TYR A 153 0.01 3.63 -22.36
N GLY A 154 0.41 4.88 -22.06
CA GLY A 154 -0.27 5.72 -21.06
C GLY A 154 0.06 5.32 -19.62
N ILE A 155 1.31 4.90 -19.39
CA ILE A 155 1.83 4.52 -18.07
C ILE A 155 2.65 5.71 -17.54
N GLY A 156 2.50 6.06 -16.26
CA GLY A 156 3.34 7.06 -15.61
C GLY A 156 4.77 6.56 -15.42
N PHE A 157 5.77 7.37 -15.72
CA PHE A 157 7.18 6.99 -15.63
C PHE A 157 7.94 7.83 -14.61
N TRP A 158 8.39 7.19 -13.53
CA TRP A 158 9.28 7.80 -12.54
C TRP A 158 10.73 7.51 -12.92
N LYS A 159 11.43 8.57 -13.33
CA LYS A 159 12.83 8.53 -13.75
C LYS A 159 13.75 7.98 -12.65
N PRO A 160 14.91 7.42 -13.02
CA PRO A 160 15.93 7.03 -12.04
C PRO A 160 16.32 8.24 -11.20
N GLY A 161 16.32 8.08 -9.88
CA GLY A 161 16.58 9.19 -8.94
C GLY A 161 15.49 10.27 -8.89
N GLY A 162 14.27 10.00 -9.37
CA GLY A 162 13.16 10.95 -9.56
C GLY A 162 12.70 11.80 -8.37
N LEU A 163 13.27 11.61 -7.18
CA LEU A 163 13.08 12.50 -6.02
C LEU A 163 14.25 13.46 -5.74
N PHE A 164 15.13 13.72 -6.72
CA PHE A 164 16.22 14.70 -6.60
C PHE A 164 15.77 16.10 -6.10
N PHE A 165 14.50 16.47 -6.27
CA PHE A 165 13.97 17.79 -5.93
C PHE A 165 13.11 17.89 -4.66
N MET A 166 12.62 16.78 -4.07
CA MET A 166 11.67 16.85 -2.94
C MET A 166 12.18 16.30 -1.60
N THR A 167 13.30 15.57 -1.58
CA THR A 167 13.80 14.95 -0.36
C THR A 167 15.33 14.89 -0.34
N MET A 168 15.91 15.17 0.83
CA MET A 168 17.34 15.29 1.09
C MET A 168 18.13 13.96 0.98
N PHE A 169 17.50 12.85 0.56
CA PHE A 169 18.11 11.53 0.54
C PHE A 169 18.01 10.90 -0.87
N LYS A 170 19.18 10.50 -1.41
CA LYS A 170 19.45 10.21 -2.83
C LYS A 170 18.99 8.84 -3.35
N GLN A 171 18.22 8.06 -2.60
CA GLN A 171 17.85 6.70 -3.01
C GLN A 171 16.47 6.37 -2.46
N ILE A 172 15.46 6.47 -3.31
CA ILE A 172 14.06 6.37 -2.90
C ILE A 172 13.40 5.28 -3.69
N THR A 173 13.00 4.24 -2.96
CA THR A 173 12.33 3.06 -3.47
C THR A 173 10.91 3.37 -3.93
N THR A 174 10.46 2.70 -5.00
CA THR A 174 9.09 2.59 -5.55
C THR A 174 8.00 2.68 -4.48
N ILE A 175 8.19 1.96 -3.38
CA ILE A 175 7.22 1.82 -2.29
C ILE A 175 6.97 3.14 -1.53
N HIS A 176 7.96 4.03 -1.44
CA HIS A 176 7.80 5.35 -0.81
C HIS A 176 6.97 6.28 -1.69
N ILE A 177 7.23 6.26 -3.00
CA ILE A 177 6.48 7.07 -3.96
C ILE A 177 5.00 6.69 -3.95
N ILE A 178 4.71 5.38 -3.81
CA ILE A 178 3.35 4.87 -3.65
C ILE A 178 2.68 5.46 -2.40
N LEU A 179 3.34 5.40 -1.23
CA LEU A 179 2.73 5.92 -0.01
C LEU A 179 2.50 7.44 -0.06
N GLU A 180 3.43 8.19 -0.63
CA GLU A 180 3.35 9.66 -0.65
C GLU A 180 2.36 10.21 -1.68
N ASN A 181 2.14 9.50 -2.80
CA ASN A 181 1.40 10.06 -3.93
C ASN A 181 0.16 9.27 -4.36
N TYR A 182 0.12 7.97 -4.08
CA TYR A 182 -0.81 7.05 -4.77
C TYR A 182 -1.66 6.19 -3.85
N ALA A 183 -1.21 5.95 -2.62
CA ALA A 183 -1.98 5.19 -1.63
C ALA A 183 -3.00 6.10 -0.93
N TYR A 184 -4.22 5.61 -0.79
CA TYR A 184 -5.29 6.25 -0.05
C TYR A 184 -6.17 5.20 0.62
N PRO A 185 -6.93 5.56 1.67
CA PRO A 185 -7.77 4.59 2.37
C PRO A 185 -8.77 3.90 1.43
N GLY A 186 -8.79 2.56 1.45
CA GLY A 186 -9.70 1.76 0.63
C GLY A 186 -9.26 1.52 -0.82
N VAL A 187 -8.08 1.99 -1.26
CA VAL A 187 -7.53 1.62 -2.57
C VAL A 187 -7.24 0.12 -2.63
N LEU A 188 -7.55 -0.54 -3.75
CA LEU A 188 -6.96 -1.84 -4.09
C LEU A 188 -5.82 -1.63 -5.10
N LEU A 189 -4.58 -1.75 -4.63
CA LEU A 189 -3.37 -1.58 -5.45
C LEU A 189 -2.65 -2.91 -5.59
N ILE A 190 -2.29 -3.27 -6.82
CA ILE A 190 -1.37 -4.38 -7.06
C ILE A 190 -0.02 -3.84 -7.53
N GLY A 191 1.06 -4.49 -7.10
CA GLY A 191 2.41 -4.07 -7.46
C GLY A 191 3.32 -5.24 -7.74
N THR A 192 4.22 -5.10 -8.72
CA THR A 192 5.19 -6.15 -9.08
C THR A 192 6.42 -6.17 -8.15
N ASP A 193 6.15 -6.01 -6.85
CA ASP A 193 7.13 -5.98 -5.78
C ASP A 193 6.54 -6.61 -4.50
N SER A 194 7.36 -7.33 -3.75
CA SER A 194 6.90 -8.07 -2.56
C SER A 194 6.54 -7.16 -1.37
N HIS A 195 7.08 -5.94 -1.32
CA HIS A 195 6.84 -4.97 -0.25
C HIS A 195 5.72 -3.97 -0.58
N THR A 196 5.01 -4.20 -1.69
CA THR A 196 3.75 -3.51 -2.02
C THR A 196 2.77 -3.37 -0.82
N PRO A 197 2.66 -4.34 0.12
CA PRO A 197 1.83 -4.20 1.32
C PRO A 197 2.11 -2.96 2.20
N ASN A 198 3.24 -2.27 2.04
CA ASN A 198 3.52 -1.02 2.74
C ASN A 198 2.41 0.04 2.57
N GLY A 199 1.73 0.08 1.42
CA GLY A 199 0.59 0.98 1.20
C GLY A 199 -0.58 0.76 2.17
N GLY A 200 -0.63 -0.40 2.84
CA GLY A 200 -1.57 -0.70 3.92
C GLY A 200 -1.44 0.24 5.12
N GLY A 201 -0.29 0.89 5.31
CA GLY A 201 -0.10 1.92 6.34
C GLY A 201 -1.06 3.12 6.20
N LEU A 202 -1.57 3.38 4.99
CA LEU A 202 -2.59 4.41 4.73
C LEU A 202 -4.02 3.84 4.63
N GLY A 203 -4.25 2.60 5.07
CA GLY A 203 -5.58 1.98 5.08
C GLY A 203 -6.06 1.48 3.71
N GLY A 204 -5.16 1.35 2.74
CA GLY A 204 -5.39 0.65 1.47
C GLY A 204 -5.17 -0.86 1.59
N LEU A 205 -5.61 -1.62 0.60
CA LEU A 205 -5.23 -3.02 0.41
C LEU A 205 -4.25 -3.10 -0.76
N CYS A 206 -2.96 -3.27 -0.44
CA CYS A 206 -1.88 -3.28 -1.41
C CYS A 206 -1.25 -4.68 -1.46
N ILE A 207 -1.21 -5.33 -2.63
CA ILE A 207 -0.80 -6.73 -2.77
C ILE A 207 0.34 -6.85 -3.79
N GLY A 208 1.40 -7.57 -3.41
CA GLY A 208 2.50 -7.91 -4.32
C GLY A 208 2.10 -9.05 -5.27
N VAL A 209 2.39 -8.89 -6.55
CA VAL A 209 2.00 -9.84 -7.62
C VAL A 209 3.13 -10.06 -8.63
N GLY A 210 2.96 -11.05 -9.52
CA GLY A 210 3.85 -11.24 -10.65
C GLY A 210 3.59 -10.24 -11.79
N GLY A 211 4.51 -10.17 -12.75
CA GLY A 211 4.35 -9.33 -13.94
C GLY A 211 3.11 -9.68 -14.78
N ALA A 212 2.78 -10.97 -14.88
CA ALA A 212 1.62 -11.44 -15.64
C ALA A 212 0.29 -10.96 -15.02
N ASP A 213 0.14 -11.06 -13.70
CA ASP A 213 -1.05 -10.56 -12.99
C ASP A 213 -1.24 -9.04 -13.18
N ALA A 214 -0.12 -8.30 -13.18
CA ALA A 214 -0.16 -6.87 -13.48
C ALA A 214 -0.63 -6.60 -14.92
N VAL A 215 -0.25 -7.45 -15.88
CA VAL A 215 -0.69 -7.36 -17.28
C VAL A 215 -2.19 -7.62 -17.41
N ASP A 216 -2.76 -8.58 -16.67
CA ASP A 216 -4.21 -8.83 -16.70
C ASP A 216 -5.00 -7.59 -16.30
N VAL A 217 -4.62 -6.94 -15.20
CA VAL A 217 -5.27 -5.70 -14.75
C VAL A 217 -5.02 -4.55 -15.71
N MET A 218 -3.79 -4.41 -16.23
CA MET A 218 -3.49 -3.41 -17.26
C MET A 218 -4.28 -3.66 -18.55
N ALA A 219 -4.62 -4.91 -18.86
CA ALA A 219 -5.46 -5.28 -20.00
C ALA A 219 -6.97 -5.11 -19.73
N GLY A 220 -7.35 -4.81 -18.49
CA GLY A 220 -8.74 -4.65 -18.07
C GLY A 220 -9.44 -5.98 -17.79
N LEU A 221 -8.68 -7.06 -17.60
CA LEU A 221 -9.20 -8.36 -17.17
C LEU A 221 -9.33 -8.38 -15.64
N PRO A 222 -10.35 -9.09 -15.11
CA PRO A 222 -10.43 -9.33 -13.68
C PRO A 222 -9.20 -10.09 -13.19
N TRP A 223 -8.67 -9.67 -12.04
CA TRP A 223 -7.55 -10.33 -11.38
C TRP A 223 -8.04 -11.37 -10.38
N GLU A 224 -7.54 -12.59 -10.51
CA GLU A 224 -7.89 -13.69 -9.61
C GLU A 224 -7.01 -13.71 -8.36
N LEU A 225 -7.66 -13.69 -7.19
CA LEU A 225 -6.99 -13.84 -5.91
C LEU A 225 -7.69 -14.92 -5.07
N LYS A 226 -6.91 -15.88 -4.57
CA LYS A 226 -7.40 -16.81 -3.56
C LYS A 226 -7.80 -16.04 -2.30
N CYS A 227 -9.06 -16.19 -1.88
CA CYS A 227 -9.62 -15.44 -0.75
C CYS A 227 -8.73 -15.62 0.48
N PRO A 228 -8.12 -14.57 1.05
CA PRO A 228 -7.18 -14.71 2.14
C PRO A 228 -7.88 -15.04 3.46
N LYS A 229 -7.16 -15.74 4.35
CA LYS A 229 -7.48 -15.75 5.78
C LYS A 229 -7.05 -14.41 6.41
N VAL A 230 -7.67 -14.03 7.51
CA VAL A 230 -7.40 -12.74 8.17
C VAL A 230 -6.86 -12.99 9.57
N ILE A 231 -5.62 -12.62 9.80
CA ILE A 231 -4.99 -12.58 11.12
C ILE A 231 -5.21 -11.17 11.71
N GLY A 232 -5.85 -11.11 12.88
CA GLY A 232 -5.98 -9.88 13.64
C GLY A 232 -4.79 -9.71 14.57
N VAL A 233 -4.18 -8.52 14.57
CA VAL A 233 -3.19 -8.13 15.57
C VAL A 233 -3.80 -7.03 16.43
N GLU A 234 -4.13 -7.37 17.68
CA GLU A 234 -4.67 -6.43 18.66
C GLU A 234 -3.52 -5.80 19.44
N LEU A 235 -3.32 -4.50 19.24
CA LEU A 235 -2.30 -3.73 19.97
C LEU A 235 -2.94 -3.10 21.20
N THR A 236 -2.43 -3.44 22.38
CA THR A 236 -2.87 -2.86 23.67
C THR A 236 -1.74 -2.06 24.32
N GLY A 237 -2.06 -1.16 25.23
CA GLY A 237 -1.05 -0.33 25.90
C GLY A 237 -0.64 0.91 25.10
N LYS A 238 0.55 1.45 25.39
CA LYS A 238 1.13 2.61 24.69
C LYS A 238 2.61 2.35 24.42
N MET A 239 3.09 2.69 23.22
CA MET A 239 4.54 2.72 22.99
C MET A 239 5.20 3.74 23.93
N SER A 240 6.38 3.39 24.44
CA SER A 240 7.22 4.28 25.25
C SER A 240 8.69 4.14 24.86
N GLY A 241 9.51 5.16 25.13
CA GLY A 241 10.96 5.13 24.85
C GLY A 241 11.31 5.24 23.36
N TRP A 242 12.13 4.31 22.87
CA TRP A 242 12.66 4.27 21.49
C TRP A 242 11.72 3.59 20.47
N THR A 243 10.53 3.19 20.88
CA THR A 243 9.55 2.46 20.06
C THR A 243 8.73 3.43 19.19
N SER A 244 8.77 3.33 17.86
CA SER A 244 8.09 4.25 16.92
C SER A 244 6.98 3.60 16.09
N PRO A 245 5.73 4.06 16.26
CA PRO A 245 4.66 3.80 15.28
C PRO A 245 3.67 4.96 15.11
N LYS A 246 2.96 4.99 13.98
CA LYS A 246 1.79 5.86 13.71
C LYS A 246 1.07 5.34 12.45
N ASP A 247 -0.25 5.32 12.28
CA ASP A 247 -1.39 6.00 12.93
C ASP A 247 -2.55 5.02 13.19
N ILE A 248 -3.44 5.36 14.14
CA ILE A 248 -4.73 4.68 14.38
C ILE A 248 -5.80 5.41 13.56
N ILE A 249 -6.42 4.73 12.60
CA ILE A 249 -7.44 5.30 11.71
C ILE A 249 -8.89 5.07 12.20
N LEU A 250 -9.68 6.09 11.91
CA LEU A 250 -11.09 6.44 12.17
C LEU A 250 -12.09 5.31 12.44
N LYS A 251 -13.02 5.61 13.36
CA LYS A 251 -14.09 4.75 13.85
C LYS A 251 -15.37 4.90 12.99
N ASP A 252 -15.98 3.76 12.65
CA ASP A 252 -17.32 3.58 12.05
C ASP A 252 -17.53 4.05 10.59
N THR A 253 -16.71 3.58 9.64
CA THR A 253 -16.90 3.81 8.19
C THR A 253 -16.55 2.57 7.33
N LEU A 254 -16.57 2.69 5.98
CA LEU A 254 -15.98 1.71 5.04
C LEU A 254 -14.56 1.31 5.45
N LEU A 255 -13.82 2.27 6.02
CA LEU A 255 -12.40 2.21 6.31
C LEU A 255 -12.09 1.69 7.73
N SER A 256 -13.08 1.12 8.41
CA SER A 256 -12.93 0.45 9.70
C SER A 256 -13.55 -0.95 9.69
N PRO A 257 -13.08 -1.92 10.48
CA PRO A 257 -13.75 -3.22 10.61
C PRO A 257 -15.17 -3.06 11.19
N ASP A 258 -16.08 -3.97 10.83
CA ASP A 258 -17.40 -4.03 11.49
C ASP A 258 -17.25 -4.54 12.94
N HIS A 259 -18.12 -4.06 13.83
CA HIS A 259 -18.18 -4.54 15.21
C HIS A 259 -18.50 -6.06 15.23
N GLY A 260 -17.71 -6.82 15.98
CA GLY A 260 -17.89 -8.27 16.10
C GLY A 260 -17.39 -9.10 14.92
N CYS A 261 -16.63 -8.52 13.98
CA CYS A 261 -15.97 -9.28 12.92
C CYS A 261 -15.03 -10.37 13.47
N LYS A 262 -14.86 -11.43 12.68
CA LYS A 262 -14.07 -12.62 13.06
C LYS A 262 -12.74 -12.64 12.33
N TYR A 263 -11.68 -12.87 13.10
CA TYR A 263 -10.33 -13.16 12.62
C TYR A 263 -10.08 -14.66 12.72
N ASP A 264 -9.38 -15.23 11.74
CA ASP A 264 -9.01 -16.66 11.73
C ASP A 264 -7.97 -16.96 12.82
N GLN A 265 -7.14 -15.98 13.14
CA GLN A 265 -6.21 -15.98 14.25
C GLN A 265 -6.17 -14.58 14.86
N LEU A 266 -6.04 -14.50 16.19
CA LEU A 266 -5.89 -13.23 16.91
C LEU A 266 -4.60 -13.27 17.73
N ILE A 267 -3.70 -12.35 17.43
CA ILE A 267 -2.44 -12.14 18.15
C ILE A 267 -2.61 -10.86 18.97
N LYS A 268 -2.29 -10.91 20.26
CA LYS A 268 -2.31 -9.73 21.13
C LYS A 268 -0.89 -9.31 21.44
N ILE A 269 -0.59 -8.03 21.25
CA ILE A 269 0.72 -7.46 21.54
C ILE A 269 0.53 -6.32 22.54
N ASP A 270 1.15 -6.45 23.71
CA ASP A 270 1.22 -5.37 24.70
C ASP A 270 2.41 -4.45 24.40
N LEU A 271 2.08 -3.26 23.92
CA LEU A 271 3.04 -2.21 23.56
C LEU A 271 3.83 -1.69 24.77
N ASN A 272 3.32 -1.87 25.99
CA ASN A 272 4.05 -1.46 27.20
C ASN A 272 5.26 -2.37 27.48
N THR A 273 5.21 -3.62 27.00
CA THR A 273 6.27 -4.62 27.20
C THR A 273 7.24 -4.72 26.03
N LEU A 274 6.99 -3.98 24.95
CA LEU A 274 7.77 -4.06 23.73
C LEU A 274 9.07 -3.27 23.86
N GLU A 275 10.20 -3.97 23.72
CA GLU A 275 11.53 -3.37 23.60
C GLU A 275 12.05 -3.42 22.15
N PRO A 276 13.06 -2.62 21.77
CA PRO A 276 13.69 -2.70 20.46
C PRO A 276 14.27 -4.09 20.15
N HIS A 277 14.08 -4.59 18.93
CA HIS A 277 14.59 -5.88 18.46
C HIS A 277 15.47 -5.73 17.22
N VAL A 278 16.36 -6.71 17.01
CA VAL A 278 17.11 -6.94 15.78
C VAL A 278 16.82 -8.35 15.28
N ASN A 279 16.57 -8.50 13.98
CA ASN A 279 16.27 -9.80 13.38
C ASN A 279 17.43 -10.26 12.49
N GLY A 280 17.79 -11.55 12.53
CA GLY A 280 18.88 -12.12 11.73
C GLY A 280 19.69 -13.19 12.49
N PRO A 281 20.85 -13.62 11.99
CA PRO A 281 21.59 -13.05 10.85
C PRO A 281 21.18 -13.58 9.46
N TYR A 282 20.48 -14.71 9.37
CA TYR A 282 20.15 -15.35 8.08
C TYR A 282 18.65 -15.46 7.78
N THR A 283 17.79 -15.18 8.75
CA THR A 283 16.33 -15.22 8.59
C THR A 283 15.68 -13.99 9.21
N PRO A 284 14.66 -13.40 8.55
CA PRO A 284 13.96 -12.24 9.09
C PRO A 284 13.06 -12.58 10.29
N ASP A 285 12.79 -13.86 10.55
CA ASP A 285 11.92 -14.32 11.64
C ASP A 285 12.66 -14.55 12.97
N LEU A 286 14.00 -14.55 12.96
CA LEU A 286 14.81 -14.77 14.16
C LEU A 286 15.02 -13.44 14.89
N ALA A 287 14.11 -13.11 15.81
CA ALA A 287 14.14 -11.86 16.56
C ALA A 287 14.93 -11.98 17.88
N HIS A 288 15.84 -11.02 18.11
CA HIS A 288 16.60 -10.87 19.34
C HIS A 288 16.35 -9.48 19.95
N PRO A 289 16.03 -9.38 21.25
CA PRO A 289 16.02 -8.08 21.93
C PRO A 289 17.38 -7.39 21.82
N ILE A 290 17.40 -6.07 21.59
CA ILE A 290 18.67 -5.31 21.53
C ILE A 290 19.44 -5.42 22.84
N SER A 291 18.74 -5.56 23.98
CA SER A 291 19.33 -5.81 25.29
C SER A 291 20.17 -7.09 25.36
N GLN A 292 19.96 -8.03 24.44
CA GLN A 292 20.64 -9.33 24.34
C GLN A 292 21.52 -9.46 23.09
N ALA A 293 21.46 -8.49 22.17
CA ALA A 293 22.24 -8.49 20.94
C ALA A 293 23.68 -8.02 21.21
N GLY A 294 24.67 -8.82 20.80
CA GLY A 294 26.08 -8.46 20.87
C GLY A 294 26.44 -7.21 20.03
N SER A 295 27.55 -6.58 20.36
CA SER A 295 27.93 -5.24 19.87
C SER A 295 28.54 -5.22 18.47
N PHE A 296 27.84 -5.63 17.40
CA PHE A 296 28.33 -5.41 16.02
C PHE A 296 27.22 -5.51 14.97
N PHE A 297 26.54 -4.40 14.62
CA PHE A 297 25.84 -4.26 13.33
C PHE A 297 25.81 -2.79 12.88
N HIS A 298 26.12 -2.54 11.60
CA HIS A 298 25.99 -1.24 10.95
C HIS A 298 25.40 -1.44 9.54
N PHE A 299 24.08 -1.33 9.41
CA PHE A 299 23.36 -0.96 8.20
C PHE A 299 22.06 -0.29 8.63
N ILE A 300 21.86 0.97 8.25
CA ILE A 300 20.86 1.83 8.90
C ILE A 300 19.52 1.87 8.15
N THR A 301 19.44 1.55 6.85
CA THR A 301 18.17 1.72 6.11
C THR A 301 18.06 0.89 4.82
N ALA A 302 16.85 0.39 4.56
CA ALA A 302 16.33 -0.11 3.27
C ALA A 302 14.83 0.29 3.13
N CYS A 303 14.12 -0.25 2.14
CA CYS A 303 12.73 0.10 1.76
C CYS A 303 11.71 0.17 2.93
N SER A 304 11.97 -0.53 4.03
CA SER A 304 11.10 -0.62 5.20
C SER A 304 11.30 0.48 6.25
N SER A 305 12.33 1.34 6.15
CA SER A 305 12.73 2.24 7.25
C SER A 305 13.17 3.64 6.81
N PHE A 306 12.65 4.20 5.72
CA PHE A 306 13.15 5.47 5.16
C PHE A 306 12.34 6.73 5.52
N TYR A 307 11.39 6.65 6.46
CA TYR A 307 10.60 7.82 6.85
C TYR A 307 11.37 8.77 7.77
N LEU A 308 11.07 10.08 7.70
CA LEU A 308 11.56 11.12 8.63
C LEU A 308 11.37 10.79 10.12
N ARG A 309 10.52 9.79 10.42
CA ARG A 309 10.52 8.98 11.65
C ARG A 309 10.25 7.54 11.23
N ASN A 310 11.23 6.64 11.33
CA ASN A 310 11.18 5.25 10.86
C ASN A 310 9.88 4.50 11.25
N VAL A 311 9.18 3.90 10.27
CA VAL A 311 7.97 3.07 10.47
C VAL A 311 8.04 1.82 9.57
N CYS A 312 7.78 0.65 10.13
CA CYS A 312 7.73 -0.65 9.44
C CYS A 312 6.31 -1.26 9.58
N PHE A 313 5.75 -1.84 8.51
CA PHE A 313 4.41 -2.47 8.52
C PHE A 313 4.42 -3.91 7.98
N CYS A 314 3.56 -4.74 8.57
CA CYS A 314 3.53 -6.20 8.41
C CYS A 314 2.97 -6.62 7.03
N GLN A 315 3.63 -7.61 6.43
CA GLN A 315 3.46 -8.08 5.04
C GLN A 315 2.36 -9.15 4.95
N LEU A 316 1.42 -9.02 4.02
CA LEU A 316 0.58 -10.14 3.58
C LEU A 316 1.26 -10.79 2.37
N THR A 317 1.77 -12.00 2.53
CA THR A 317 2.30 -12.82 1.44
C THR A 317 1.15 -13.57 0.77
N ALA A 318 0.99 -13.39 -0.54
CA ALA A 318 0.15 -14.28 -1.34
C ALA A 318 0.92 -15.60 -1.55
N SER A 319 0.29 -16.73 -1.20
CA SER A 319 0.79 -18.09 -1.41
C SER A 319 -0.24 -18.90 -2.17
#